data_AF-A0A173Z9D6-F1
#
_entry.id   AF-A0A173Z9D6-F1
#
_cell.length_a   1.000
_cell.length_b   1.000
_cell.length_c   1.000
_cell.angle_alpha   90.00
_cell.angle_beta   90.00
_cell.angle_gamma   90.00
#
_symmetry.space_group_name_H-M   'P 1'
#
loop_
_entity.id
_entity.type
_entity.pdbx_description
1 polymer ?
#
loop_
_entity_poly.entity_id
_entity_poly.type
_entity_poly.pdbx_seq_one_letter_code
_entity_poly.pdbx_strand_id
1 'polypeptide(L)'
;MGFFNFFKKEVPKPKPTVPAVKTVTVEDMKLFPNIGYDFTNIKVYKHTPNSDPCYLIEGINLNKAREDLKKINSIIKEHAKTDKIFSRFSIDVATARFSSEGMKSGHDDFCCLFCSPTTKSGKPAKFPLSMRIAPLSSDEVWKRESSKTGKTIHGRIYYLADGSIGKVEIYCWQGGNGYFIKENYTLKKKN
;
A
#
# COMPACT_ATOMS: atom_id res chain seq x y z
N MET A 1 -56.60 33.01 26.99
CA MET A 1 -55.78 32.89 25.75
C MET A 1 -54.34 33.18 26.11
N GLY A 2 -53.41 32.29 25.74
CA GLY A 2 -51.97 32.52 25.92
C GLY A 2 -51.17 31.24 26.19
N PHE A 3 -51.03 30.37 25.17
CA PHE A 3 -50.06 29.27 25.19
C PHE A 3 -48.73 29.78 24.63
N PHE A 4 -47.68 29.84 25.46
CA PHE A 4 -46.30 30.00 25.00
C PHE A 4 -45.67 28.62 24.84
N ASN A 5 -45.44 28.20 23.59
CA ASN A 5 -44.66 27.02 23.26
C ASN A 5 -43.17 27.32 23.48
N PHE A 6 -42.60 26.78 24.56
CA PHE A 6 -41.15 26.70 24.74
C PHE A 6 -40.60 25.54 23.89
N PHE A 7 -40.02 25.87 22.73
CA PHE A 7 -39.18 24.92 22.00
C PHE A 7 -37.92 24.61 22.83
N LYS A 8 -37.82 23.38 23.35
CA LYS A 8 -36.53 22.84 23.83
C LYS A 8 -35.60 22.71 22.63
N LYS A 9 -34.57 23.55 22.56
CA LYS A 9 -33.41 23.31 21.67
C LYS A 9 -32.79 21.98 22.08
N GLU A 10 -32.90 20.97 21.22
CA GLU A 10 -32.12 19.74 21.37
C GLU A 10 -30.64 20.12 21.32
N VAL A 11 -29.92 19.86 22.42
CA VAL A 11 -28.47 19.96 22.45
C VAL A 11 -27.95 18.87 21.50
N PRO A 12 -27.19 19.22 20.44
CA PRO A 12 -26.64 18.21 19.55
C PRO A 12 -25.77 17.25 20.36
N LYS A 13 -26.12 15.96 20.32
CA LYS A 13 -25.32 14.91 20.95
C LYS A 13 -23.88 15.03 20.45
N PRO A 14 -22.85 14.98 21.33
CA PRO A 14 -21.47 14.98 20.88
C PRO A 14 -21.29 13.84 19.89
N LYS A 15 -20.79 14.17 18.69
CA LYS A 15 -20.41 13.16 17.69
C LYS A 15 -19.46 12.18 18.38
N PRO A 16 -19.64 10.85 18.24
CA PRO A 16 -18.68 9.90 18.78
C PRO A 16 -17.30 10.27 18.24
N THR A 17 -16.40 10.59 19.16
CA THR A 17 -14.99 10.82 18.87
C THR A 17 -14.49 9.56 18.18
N VAL A 18 -14.08 9.70 16.91
CA VAL A 18 -13.38 8.63 16.20
C VAL A 18 -12.18 8.27 17.08
N PRO A 19 -12.06 7.03 17.58
CA PRO A 19 -10.94 6.68 18.44
C PRO A 19 -9.65 6.95 17.67
N ALA A 20 -8.71 7.61 18.35
CA ALA A 20 -7.39 7.90 17.82
C ALA A 20 -6.82 6.61 17.21
N VAL A 21 -6.35 6.69 15.96
CA VAL A 21 -5.74 5.56 15.26
C VAL A 21 -4.56 5.09 16.11
N LYS A 22 -4.75 3.95 16.79
CA LYS A 22 -3.71 3.32 17.59
C LYS A 22 -2.54 3.04 16.64
N THR A 23 -1.37 3.59 16.92
CA THR A 23 -0.17 3.31 16.11
C THR A 23 0.11 1.83 16.23
N VAL A 24 0.09 1.13 15.10
CA VAL A 24 0.30 -0.32 15.04
C VAL A 24 1.70 -0.66 15.53
N THR A 25 1.82 -1.56 16.49
CA THR A 25 3.12 -1.94 17.09
C THR A 25 3.66 -3.25 16.52
N VAL A 26 4.93 -3.55 16.80
CA VAL A 26 5.55 -4.83 16.42
C VAL A 26 4.80 -6.01 17.05
N GLU A 27 4.24 -5.82 18.24
CA GLU A 27 3.41 -6.81 18.94
C GLU A 27 2.15 -7.17 18.17
N ASP A 28 1.51 -6.19 17.51
CA ASP A 28 0.32 -6.46 16.70
C ASP A 28 0.65 -7.36 15.48
N MET A 29 1.92 -7.36 15.03
CA MET A 29 2.40 -8.21 13.95
C MET A 29 2.83 -9.61 14.38
N LYS A 30 3.03 -9.86 15.68
CA LYS A 30 3.26 -11.22 16.20
C LYS A 30 2.07 -12.15 15.95
N LEU A 31 0.88 -11.60 15.65
CA LEU A 31 -0.30 -12.36 15.23
C LEU A 31 -0.11 -13.09 13.88
N PHE A 32 0.89 -12.70 13.07
CA PHE A 32 1.11 -13.23 11.73
C PHE A 32 2.55 -13.77 11.58
N PRO A 33 2.90 -14.87 12.27
CA PRO A 33 4.28 -15.37 12.33
C PRO A 33 4.84 -15.78 10.95
N ASN A 34 3.95 -16.07 9.99
CA ASN A 34 4.32 -16.55 8.67
C ASN A 34 4.28 -15.46 7.58
N ILE A 35 4.12 -14.18 7.94
CA ILE A 35 4.00 -13.07 6.96
C ILE A 35 5.24 -12.90 6.07
N GLY A 36 6.37 -13.48 6.49
CA GLY A 36 7.64 -13.56 5.75
C GLY A 36 8.50 -12.29 5.77
N TYR A 37 8.01 -11.20 6.36
CA TYR A 37 8.79 -9.99 6.66
C TYR A 37 9.19 -9.99 8.14
N ASP A 38 10.43 -9.58 8.41
CA ASP A 38 10.96 -9.41 9.77
C ASP A 38 10.67 -8.00 10.30
N PHE A 39 9.93 -7.92 11.41
CA PHE A 39 9.55 -6.67 12.08
C PHE A 39 10.36 -6.39 13.34
N THR A 40 11.34 -7.23 13.71
CA THR A 40 12.06 -7.14 14.99
C THR A 40 12.80 -5.81 15.16
N ASN A 41 13.43 -5.30 14.09
CA ASN A 41 14.23 -4.07 14.08
C ASN A 41 13.87 -3.16 12.90
N ILE A 42 12.61 -3.18 12.45
CA ILE A 42 12.21 -2.42 11.28
C ILE A 42 12.10 -0.93 11.59
N LYS A 43 12.69 -0.08 10.74
CA LYS A 43 12.56 1.37 10.88
C LYS A 43 11.17 1.82 10.44
N VAL A 44 10.60 2.78 11.16
CA VAL A 44 9.28 3.34 10.88
C VAL A 44 9.42 4.80 10.48
N TYR A 45 8.84 5.16 9.36
CA TYR A 45 8.72 6.52 8.86
C TYR A 45 7.26 6.97 8.92
N LYS A 46 7.04 8.20 9.37
CA LYS A 46 5.74 8.89 9.30
C LYS A 46 5.95 10.22 8.63
N HIS A 47 5.20 10.48 7.55
CA HIS A 47 5.25 11.75 6.85
C HIS A 47 4.72 12.90 7.73
N THR A 48 3.63 12.63 8.45
CA THR A 48 3.07 13.51 9.50
C THR A 48 2.68 12.67 10.72
N PRO A 49 2.50 13.28 11.91
CA PRO A 49 2.08 12.55 13.11
C PRO A 49 0.81 11.72 12.93
N ASN A 50 -0.09 12.17 12.05
CA ASN A 50 -1.39 11.55 11.75
C ASN A 50 -1.35 10.61 10.53
N SER A 51 -0.24 10.51 9.81
CA SER A 51 -0.10 9.62 8.67
C SER A 51 0.05 8.16 9.11
N ASP A 52 -0.41 7.24 8.26
CA ASP A 52 -0.17 5.82 8.45
C ASP A 52 1.34 5.54 8.48
N PRO A 53 1.83 4.76 9.46
CA PRO A 53 3.24 4.41 9.53
C PRO A 53 3.67 3.62 8.29
N CYS A 54 4.76 4.08 7.68
CA CYS A 54 5.46 3.38 6.61
C CYS A 54 6.63 2.61 7.24
N TYR A 55 6.64 1.29 7.12
CA TYR A 55 7.75 0.48 7.61
C TYR A 55 8.76 0.29 6.48
N LEU A 56 10.01 0.68 6.71
CA LEU A 56 11.06 0.69 5.70
C LEU A 56 11.53 -0.73 5.39
N ILE A 57 11.75 -1.02 4.10
CA ILE A 57 12.20 -2.33 3.64
C ILE A 57 13.73 -2.28 3.52
N GLU A 58 14.41 -2.78 4.55
CA GLU A 58 15.87 -2.80 4.63
C GLU A 58 16.39 -4.20 4.99
N GLY A 59 17.70 -4.41 4.84
CA GLY A 59 18.37 -5.65 5.27
C GLY A 59 17.75 -6.91 4.66
N ILE A 60 17.42 -7.89 5.50
CA ILE A 60 16.86 -9.19 5.08
C ILE A 60 15.53 -9.06 4.34
N ASN A 61 14.74 -8.01 4.63
CA ASN A 61 13.44 -7.79 4.00
C ASN A 61 13.55 -7.39 2.53
N LEU A 62 14.70 -6.88 2.07
CA LEU A 62 14.92 -6.52 0.67
C LEU A 62 14.80 -7.71 -0.27
N ASN A 63 15.27 -8.88 0.15
CA ASN A 63 15.24 -10.08 -0.69
C ASN A 63 13.80 -10.49 -0.98
N LYS A 64 12.96 -10.57 0.06
CA LYS A 64 11.54 -10.87 -0.09
C LYS A 64 10.82 -9.82 -0.94
N ALA A 65 11.04 -8.53 -0.69
CA ALA A 65 10.38 -7.47 -1.44
C ALA A 65 10.76 -7.51 -2.93
N ARG A 66 12.02 -7.79 -3.26
CA ARG A 66 12.48 -7.99 -4.64
C ARG A 66 11.84 -9.21 -5.29
N GLU A 67 11.70 -10.32 -4.58
CA GLU A 67 10.96 -11.49 -5.08
C GLU A 67 9.49 -11.17 -5.35
N ASP A 68 8.85 -10.42 -4.47
CA ASP A 68 7.47 -10.00 -4.65
C ASP A 68 7.33 -9.04 -5.85
N LEU A 69 8.28 -8.13 -6.09
CA LEU A 69 8.32 -7.32 -7.32
C LEU A 69 8.57 -8.16 -8.58
N LYS A 70 9.37 -9.24 -8.52
CA LYS A 70 9.51 -10.18 -9.64
C LYS A 70 8.18 -10.87 -9.96
N LYS A 71 7.40 -11.26 -8.94
CA LYS A 71 6.05 -11.82 -9.14
C LYS A 71 5.12 -10.81 -9.80
N ILE A 72 5.20 -9.53 -9.43
CA ILE A 72 4.46 -8.44 -10.10
C ILE A 72 4.83 -8.35 -11.57
N ASN A 73 6.12 -8.41 -11.92
CA ASN A 73 6.53 -8.47 -13.33
C ASN A 73 5.95 -9.68 -14.07
N SER A 74 5.88 -10.85 -13.42
CA SER A 74 5.22 -12.03 -14.01
C SER A 74 3.73 -11.78 -14.25
N ILE A 75 3.01 -11.16 -13.30
CA ILE A 75 1.60 -10.80 -13.45
C ILE A 75 1.39 -9.85 -14.64
N ILE A 76 2.22 -8.79 -14.75
CA ILE A 76 2.17 -7.85 -15.87
C ILE A 76 2.41 -8.59 -17.21
N LYS A 77 3.37 -9.52 -17.25
CA LYS A 77 3.64 -10.35 -18.44
C LYS A 77 2.47 -11.25 -18.82
N GLU A 78 1.75 -11.81 -17.85
CA GLU A 78 0.55 -12.62 -18.13
C GLU A 78 -0.56 -11.75 -18.74
N HIS A 79 -0.82 -10.56 -18.20
CA HIS A 79 -1.77 -9.60 -18.79
C HIS A 79 -1.35 -9.13 -20.19
N ALA A 80 -0.04 -9.06 -20.46
CA ALA A 80 0.48 -8.72 -21.77
C ALA A 80 0.10 -9.71 -22.88
N LYS A 81 -0.29 -10.95 -22.52
CA LYS A 81 -0.77 -11.96 -23.48
C LYS A 81 -2.16 -11.62 -24.02
N THR A 82 -3.01 -11.00 -23.20
CA THR A 82 -4.38 -10.61 -23.57
C THR A 82 -4.48 -9.17 -24.04
N ASP A 83 -3.70 -8.27 -23.42
CA ASP A 83 -3.61 -6.87 -23.82
C ASP A 83 -2.15 -6.44 -23.96
N LYS A 84 -1.74 -6.24 -25.22
CA LYS A 84 -0.35 -5.92 -25.58
C LYS A 84 0.13 -4.61 -24.95
N ILE A 85 -0.73 -3.73 -24.44
CA ILE A 85 -0.28 -2.51 -23.75
C ILE A 85 0.63 -2.83 -22.56
N PHE A 86 0.33 -3.91 -21.83
CA PHE A 86 1.08 -4.30 -20.64
C PHE A 86 2.50 -4.79 -20.94
N SER A 87 2.78 -5.24 -22.16
CA SER A 87 4.15 -5.63 -22.59
C SER A 87 5.17 -4.49 -22.49
N ARG A 88 4.68 -3.24 -22.43
CA ARG A 88 5.51 -2.03 -22.35
C ARG A 88 5.99 -1.71 -20.94
N PHE A 89 5.45 -2.39 -19.93
CA PHE A 89 5.65 -2.09 -18.52
C PHE A 89 6.42 -3.22 -17.85
N SER A 90 7.44 -2.82 -17.09
CA SER A 90 8.18 -3.71 -16.19
C SER A 90 8.83 -2.88 -15.09
N ILE A 91 8.89 -3.43 -13.89
CA ILE A 91 9.64 -2.87 -12.78
C ILE A 91 11.08 -3.35 -12.90
N ASP A 92 12.05 -2.43 -12.94
CA ASP A 92 13.44 -2.79 -12.73
C ASP A 92 13.67 -3.06 -11.23
N VAL A 93 13.72 -4.34 -10.87
CA VAL A 93 13.80 -4.80 -9.48
C VAL A 93 15.16 -4.47 -8.85
N ALA A 94 16.22 -4.36 -9.66
CA ALA A 94 17.56 -4.09 -9.16
C ALA A 94 17.69 -2.64 -8.67
N THR A 95 17.05 -1.71 -9.39
CA THR A 95 17.09 -0.27 -9.12
C THR A 95 15.86 0.26 -8.39
N ALA A 96 14.87 -0.60 -8.11
CA ALA A 96 13.68 -0.23 -7.35
C ALA A 96 14.03 0.41 -6.01
N ARG A 97 13.41 1.55 -5.73
CA ARG A 97 13.66 2.32 -4.51
C ARG A 97 12.95 1.72 -3.29
N PHE A 98 13.73 1.38 -2.26
CA PHE A 98 13.24 0.90 -0.96
C PHE A 98 13.61 1.82 0.22
N SER A 99 14.47 2.81 -0.02
CA SER A 99 15.01 3.70 1.00
C SER A 99 14.46 5.12 0.84
N SER A 100 14.24 5.76 2.00
CA SER A 100 13.95 7.19 2.15
C SER A 100 15.22 8.06 2.09
N GLU A 101 16.41 7.49 1.92
CA GLU A 101 17.64 8.26 1.74
C GLU A 101 17.53 9.16 0.50
N GLY A 102 18.02 10.40 0.62
CA GLY A 102 17.95 11.41 -0.44
C GLY A 102 16.63 12.19 -0.53
N MET A 103 15.66 11.94 0.36
CA MET A 103 14.43 12.73 0.45
C MET A 103 14.71 14.19 0.84
N LYS A 104 14.49 15.14 -0.07
CA LYS A 104 14.71 16.57 0.20
C LYS A 104 13.51 17.28 0.84
N SER A 105 12.30 16.74 0.73
CA SER A 105 11.07 17.48 1.11
C SER A 105 9.94 16.63 1.70
N GLY A 106 10.20 15.41 2.19
CA GLY A 106 9.17 14.56 2.81
C GLY A 106 8.10 14.01 1.86
N HIS A 107 8.02 14.47 0.61
CA HIS A 107 7.01 14.08 -0.38
C HIS A 107 7.52 13.08 -1.43
N ASP A 108 8.51 12.26 -1.07
CA ASP A 108 9.08 11.27 -1.99
C ASP A 108 8.41 9.91 -1.82
N ASP A 109 8.33 9.17 -2.92
CA ASP A 109 7.76 7.83 -2.98
C ASP A 109 8.86 6.77 -3.01
N PHE A 110 8.66 5.70 -2.25
CA PHE A 110 9.51 4.52 -2.23
C PHE A 110 8.68 3.30 -1.81
N CYS A 111 9.19 2.11 -2.11
CA CYS A 111 8.55 0.87 -1.70
C CYS A 111 8.65 0.72 -0.18
N CYS A 112 7.50 0.61 0.47
CA CYS A 112 7.41 0.45 1.93
C CYS A 112 6.21 -0.40 2.31
N LEU A 113 6.23 -0.90 3.54
CA LEU A 113 5.15 -1.72 4.09
C LEU A 113 4.17 -0.86 4.89
N PHE A 114 2.90 -1.26 4.86
CA PHE A 114 1.81 -0.71 5.66
C PHE A 114 1.15 -1.83 6.43
N CYS A 115 1.02 -1.64 7.73
CA CYS A 115 0.49 -2.64 8.64
C CYS A 115 -0.94 -2.28 9.05
N SER A 116 -1.85 -3.25 8.98
CA SER A 116 -3.25 -3.11 9.37
C SER A 116 -3.76 -4.44 9.93
N PRO A 117 -3.28 -4.86 11.12
CA PRO A 117 -3.43 -6.22 11.64
C PRO A 117 -4.87 -6.53 12.04
N THR A 118 -5.64 -5.52 12.40
CA THR A 118 -7.05 -5.64 12.79
C THR A 118 -7.95 -4.71 11.97
N THR A 119 -9.21 -5.09 11.83
CA THR A 119 -10.26 -4.25 11.28
C THR A 119 -10.69 -3.18 12.30
N LYS A 120 -11.51 -2.21 11.88
CA LYS A 120 -12.15 -1.24 12.79
C LYS A 120 -12.95 -1.90 13.93
N SER A 121 -13.41 -3.14 13.73
CA SER A 121 -14.13 -3.92 14.75
C SER A 121 -13.23 -4.83 15.60
N GLY A 122 -11.91 -4.73 15.47
CA GLY A 122 -10.93 -5.49 16.25
C GLY A 122 -10.71 -6.94 15.80
N LYS A 123 -11.39 -7.39 14.73
CA LYS A 123 -11.16 -8.73 14.15
C LYS A 123 -9.85 -8.74 13.36
N PRO A 124 -9.14 -9.89 13.24
CA PRO A 124 -7.98 -9.99 12.35
C PRO A 124 -8.33 -9.54 10.93
N ALA A 125 -7.49 -8.68 10.35
CA ALA A 125 -7.70 -8.18 9.01
C ALA A 125 -7.49 -9.31 7.98
N LYS A 126 -8.30 -9.31 6.92
CA LYS A 126 -8.10 -10.21 5.78
C LYS A 126 -6.73 -10.02 5.13
N PHE A 127 -6.27 -8.78 5.08
CA PHE A 127 -4.95 -8.40 4.57
C PHE A 127 -4.21 -7.61 5.66
N PRO A 128 -3.51 -8.28 6.58
CA PRO A 128 -2.86 -7.60 7.70
C PRO A 128 -1.65 -6.75 7.29
N LEU A 129 -1.11 -7.01 6.10
CA LEU A 129 0.04 -6.31 5.56
C LEU A 129 -0.20 -5.93 4.10
N SER A 130 0.33 -4.78 3.70
CA SER A 130 0.45 -4.42 2.29
C SER A 130 1.79 -3.75 1.98
N MET A 131 2.28 -3.90 0.76
CA MET A 131 3.48 -3.22 0.26
C MET A 131 3.08 -2.23 -0.81
N ARG A 132 3.48 -0.96 -0.67
CA ARG A 132 3.42 0.01 -1.76
C ARG A 132 4.47 -0.33 -2.80
N ILE A 133 4.05 -0.33 -4.07
CA ILE A 133 4.94 -0.42 -5.22
C ILE A 133 5.17 1.02 -5.69
N ALA A 134 6.38 1.52 -5.44
CA ALA A 134 6.82 2.84 -5.84
C ALA A 134 8.33 2.76 -6.14
N PRO A 135 8.71 2.24 -7.32
CA PRO A 135 10.09 1.93 -7.62
C PRO A 135 10.95 3.15 -7.97
N LEU A 136 10.34 4.32 -8.20
CA LEU A 136 10.97 5.56 -8.65
C LEU A 136 10.72 6.67 -7.64
N SER A 137 11.58 7.69 -7.63
CA SER A 137 11.33 8.93 -6.89
C SER A 137 10.16 9.73 -7.48
N SER A 138 9.56 10.60 -6.68
CA SER A 138 8.51 11.52 -7.15
C SER A 138 9.00 12.41 -8.31
N ASP A 139 10.26 12.86 -8.26
CA ASP A 139 10.87 13.67 -9.32
C ASP A 139 11.02 12.88 -10.63
N GLU A 140 11.42 11.60 -10.54
CA GLU A 140 11.52 10.73 -11.71
C GLU A 140 10.16 10.37 -12.29
N VAL A 141 9.16 10.15 -11.44
CA VAL A 141 7.76 9.93 -11.82
C VAL A 141 7.26 11.14 -12.58
N TRP A 142 7.38 12.34 -12.01
CA TRP A 142 6.97 13.59 -12.64
C TRP A 142 7.65 13.81 -14.00
N LYS A 143 8.96 13.58 -14.08
CA LYS A 143 9.72 13.70 -15.33
C LYS A 143 9.22 12.73 -16.40
N ARG A 144 8.88 11.49 -16.02
CA ARG A 144 8.36 10.48 -16.96
C ARG A 144 6.94 10.79 -17.38
N GLU A 145 6.06 11.16 -16.47
CA GLU A 145 4.66 11.48 -16.77
C GLU A 145 4.52 12.75 -17.63
N SER A 146 5.46 13.68 -17.52
CA SER A 146 5.56 14.86 -18.41
C SER A 146 5.95 14.50 -19.85
N SER A 147 6.36 13.26 -20.13
CA SER A 147 6.73 12.79 -21.46
C SER A 147 5.66 11.88 -22.07
N LYS A 148 5.34 12.08 -23.36
CA LYS A 148 4.42 11.21 -24.13
C LYS A 148 4.85 9.74 -24.14
N THR A 149 6.13 9.47 -24.01
CA THR A 149 6.69 8.10 -24.02
C THR A 149 7.12 7.62 -22.65
N GLY A 150 7.10 8.47 -21.63
CA GLY A 150 7.50 8.09 -20.29
C GLY A 150 6.48 7.14 -19.66
N LYS A 151 7.00 6.25 -18.82
CA LYS A 151 6.25 5.15 -18.23
C LYS A 151 6.49 5.06 -16.75
N THR A 152 5.43 4.93 -15.97
CA THR A 152 5.51 4.73 -14.53
C THR A 152 4.65 3.55 -14.11
N ILE A 153 5.05 2.89 -13.02
CA ILE A 153 4.33 1.76 -12.44
C ILE A 153 4.24 2.02 -10.95
N HIS A 154 3.01 2.03 -10.45
CA HIS A 154 2.69 2.21 -9.05
C HIS A 154 1.71 1.12 -8.62
N GLY A 155 1.51 0.94 -7.32
CA GLY A 155 0.50 0.02 -6.88
C GLY A 155 0.65 -0.46 -5.45
N ARG A 156 -0.01 -1.58 -5.18
CA ARG A 156 -0.01 -2.19 -3.87
C ARG A 156 -0.16 -3.71 -3.96
N ILE A 157 0.69 -4.40 -3.21
CA ILE A 157 0.57 -5.84 -2.93
C ILE A 157 -0.11 -5.98 -1.57
N TYR A 158 -1.12 -6.85 -1.47
CA TYR A 158 -1.80 -7.15 -0.22
C TYR A 158 -1.54 -8.62 0.14
N TYR A 159 -1.04 -8.83 1.35
CA TYR A 159 -0.65 -10.16 1.83
C TYR A 159 -1.72 -10.76 2.72
N LEU A 160 -1.88 -12.07 2.66
CA LEU A 160 -2.63 -12.85 3.64
C LEU A 160 -1.79 -13.08 4.91
N ALA A 161 -2.43 -13.60 5.95
CA ALA A 161 -1.81 -13.92 7.23
C ALA A 161 -0.61 -14.88 7.13
N ASP A 162 -0.57 -15.71 6.08
CA ASP A 162 0.51 -16.65 5.78
C ASP A 162 1.62 -16.05 4.89
N GLY A 163 1.57 -14.74 4.62
CA GLY A 163 2.54 -14.04 3.78
C GLY A 163 2.36 -14.24 2.28
N SER A 164 1.37 -15.02 1.85
CA SER A 164 1.05 -15.18 0.42
C SER A 164 0.41 -13.90 -0.13
N ILE A 165 0.57 -13.64 -1.44
CA ILE A 165 -0.11 -12.53 -2.10
C ILE A 165 -1.59 -12.89 -2.25
N GLY A 166 -2.47 -12.14 -1.60
CA GLY A 166 -3.91 -12.35 -1.66
C GLY A 166 -4.63 -11.41 -2.62
N LYS A 167 -4.08 -10.21 -2.85
CA LYS A 167 -4.60 -9.23 -3.82
C LYS A 167 -3.45 -8.35 -4.34
N VAL A 168 -3.52 -7.94 -5.61
CA VAL A 168 -2.65 -6.92 -6.19
C VAL A 168 -3.47 -5.85 -6.90
N GLU A 169 -2.99 -4.61 -6.84
CA GLU A 169 -3.52 -3.46 -7.57
C GLU A 169 -2.31 -2.76 -8.21
N ILE A 170 -2.21 -2.77 -9.54
CA ILE A 170 -1.08 -2.24 -10.31
C ILE A 170 -1.60 -1.17 -11.26
N TYR A 171 -1.01 0.02 -11.19
CA TYR A 171 -1.30 1.17 -12.03
C TYR A 171 -0.11 1.43 -12.94
N CYS A 172 -0.34 1.34 -14.23
CA CYS A 172 0.64 1.60 -15.27
C CYS A 172 0.25 2.88 -16.00
N TRP A 173 1.14 3.87 -16.07
CA TRP A 173 0.87 5.13 -16.78
C TRP A 173 1.82 5.30 -17.95
N GLN A 174 1.29 5.73 -19.10
CA GLN A 174 2.08 6.14 -20.25
C GLN A 174 1.43 7.32 -20.98
N GLY A 175 2.15 8.44 -21.09
CA GLY A 175 1.71 9.59 -21.89
C GLY A 175 0.32 10.13 -21.51
N GLY A 176 0.03 10.19 -20.21
CA GLY A 176 -1.27 10.64 -19.68
C GLY A 176 -2.38 9.58 -19.65
N ASN A 177 -2.14 8.38 -20.20
CA ASN A 177 -3.09 7.28 -20.15
C ASN A 177 -2.76 6.34 -18.99
N GLY A 178 -3.78 5.99 -18.19
CA GLY A 178 -3.68 5.04 -17.10
C GLY A 178 -4.27 3.68 -17.46
N TYR A 179 -3.56 2.62 -17.12
CA TYR A 179 -3.95 1.22 -17.29
C TYR A 179 -3.89 0.51 -15.93
N PHE A 180 -4.84 -0.38 -15.67
CA PHE A 180 -5.01 -0.95 -14.34
C PHE A 180 -5.14 -2.47 -14.37
N ILE A 181 -4.36 -3.13 -13.51
CA ILE A 181 -4.49 -4.55 -13.22
C ILE A 181 -4.96 -4.70 -11.77
N LYS A 182 -6.04 -5.46 -11.58
CA LYS A 182 -6.53 -5.86 -10.27
C LYS A 182 -6.82 -7.35 -10.23
N GLU A 183 -6.11 -8.05 -9.37
CA GLU A 183 -6.32 -9.49 -9.16
C GLU A 183 -6.56 -9.79 -7.70
N ASN A 184 -7.51 -10.70 -7.44
CA ASN A 184 -7.78 -11.27 -6.13
C ASN A 184 -7.49 -12.78 -6.18
N TYR A 185 -6.44 -13.22 -5.50
CA TYR A 185 -6.03 -14.63 -5.46
C TYR A 185 -6.77 -15.43 -4.39
N THR A 186 -7.39 -14.74 -3.43
CA THR A 186 -8.17 -15.34 -2.33
C THR A 186 -9.40 -16.17 -2.74
N LEU A 187 -9.70 -16.27 -4.04
CA LEU A 187 -10.90 -16.96 -4.56
C LEU A 187 -10.58 -18.13 -5.51
N LYS A 188 -9.29 -18.48 -5.72
CA LYS A 188 -8.90 -19.54 -6.68
C LYS A 188 -8.41 -20.84 -6.01
N LYS A 189 -8.97 -21.22 -4.86
CA LYS A 189 -8.82 -22.59 -4.31
C LYS A 189 -10.14 -23.13 -3.77
N LYS A 190 -10.91 -23.73 -4.68
CA LYS A 190 -11.64 -24.98 -4.49
C LYS A 190 -11.84 -25.57 -5.89
N ASN A 191 -10.99 -26.53 -6.24
CA ASN A 191 -11.27 -27.66 -7.13
C ASN A 191 -10.43 -28.82 -6.58
#